data_AF-A0A950YI24-F1
#
_entry.id   AF-A0A950YI24-F1
#
_cell.length_a   1.000
_cell.length_b   1.000
_cell.length_c   1.000
_cell.angle_alpha   90.00
_cell.angle_beta   90.00
_cell.angle_gamma   90.00
#
_symmetry.space_group_name_H-M   'P 1'
#
loop_
_entity.id
_entity.type
_entity.pdbx_description
1 polymer ?
#
loop_
_entity_poly.entity_id
_entity_poly.type
_entity_poly.pdbx_seq_one_letter_code
_entity_poly.pdbx_strand_id
1 'polypeptide(L)'
;MSVGLRALNRLASSDLVDRLGLREPAARFLHGASKTTSRTAATAGRTFAAAHARARPARQRPTRHDGLFDLTPTDEQRMLRDAVRDFAADRLRQAAQRADGTLATPRDVHAQANELGLTIVGVPEELGGAVEQRSAVTSVLMSEALAHGDMGIAVACLA
;
A
#
# COMPACT_ATOMS: atom_id res chain seq x y z
N MET A 1 21.20 25.62 16.72
CA MET A 1 20.28 25.86 17.86
C MET A 1 20.82 26.87 18.90
N SER A 2 22.13 27.02 19.10
CA SER A 2 22.71 27.86 20.18
C SER A 2 22.80 29.37 19.89
N VAL A 3 22.92 29.77 18.62
CA VAL A 3 23.07 31.19 18.23
C VAL A 3 21.77 31.98 18.45
N GLY A 4 20.62 31.38 18.12
CA GLY A 4 19.30 32.01 18.32
C GLY A 4 18.97 32.23 19.80
N LEU A 5 19.28 31.25 20.65
CA LEU A 5 19.09 31.37 22.11
C LEU A 5 19.99 32.44 22.73
N ARG A 6 21.24 32.61 22.26
CA ARG A 6 22.11 33.71 22.74
C ARG A 6 21.62 35.08 22.31
N ALA A 7 21.11 35.21 21.08
CA ALA A 7 20.54 36.47 20.59
C ALA A 7 19.29 36.86 21.38
N LEU A 8 18.41 35.90 21.67
CA LEU A 8 17.22 36.10 22.50
C LEU A 8 17.58 36.48 23.93
N ASN A 9 18.56 35.81 24.53
CA ASN A 9 18.99 36.09 25.90
C ASN A 9 19.61 37.49 26.02
N ARG A 10 20.40 37.92 25.01
CA ARG A 10 20.99 39.27 24.97
C ARG A 10 19.95 40.38 24.75
N LEU A 11 18.90 40.09 24.00
CA LEU A 11 17.78 41.02 23.77
C LEU A 11 16.90 41.15 25.03
N ALA A 12 16.64 40.02 25.69
CA ALA A 12 15.88 39.96 26.94
C ALA A 12 16.63 40.61 28.12
N SER A 13 17.96 40.60 28.11
CA SER A 13 18.81 41.22 29.13
C SER A 13 19.14 42.70 28.87
N SER A 14 18.46 43.37 27.92
CA SER A 14 18.74 44.76 27.60
C SER A 14 17.83 45.72 28.36
N ASP A 15 18.41 46.63 29.14
CA ASP A 15 17.69 47.66 29.92
C ASP A 15 16.88 48.65 29.06
N LEU A 16 17.06 48.60 27.73
CA LEU A 16 16.30 49.39 26.76
C LEU A 16 14.84 48.94 26.66
N VAL A 17 14.56 47.64 26.85
CA VAL A 17 13.18 47.11 26.84
C VAL A 17 12.40 47.61 28.06
N ASP A 18 13.11 47.79 29.17
CA ASP A 18 12.57 48.27 30.43
C ASP A 18 12.36 49.78 30.42
N ARG A 19 13.31 50.54 29.87
CA ARG A 19 13.21 52.01 29.74
C ARG A 19 12.09 52.47 28.80
N LEU A 20 11.73 51.65 27.81
CA LEU A 20 10.66 51.96 26.85
C LEU A 20 9.28 51.43 27.29
N GLY A 21 9.16 50.78 28.45
CA GLY A 21 7.89 50.30 28.98
C GLY A 21 7.26 49.15 28.18
N LEU A 22 8.04 48.45 27.36
CA LEU A 22 7.55 47.49 26.37
C LEU A 22 7.34 46.07 26.92
N ARG A 23 7.54 45.86 28.23
CA ARG A 23 7.41 44.55 28.89
C ARG A 23 6.06 43.89 28.66
N GLU A 24 4.97 44.64 28.81
CA GLU A 24 3.63 44.07 28.73
C GLU A 24 3.16 43.80 27.29
N PRO A 25 3.40 44.70 26.31
CA PRO A 25 3.23 44.38 24.89
C PRO A 25 4.07 43.18 24.44
N ALA A 26 5.32 43.07 24.89
CA ALA A 26 6.19 41.94 24.58
C ALA A 26 5.67 40.62 25.17
N ALA A 27 5.19 40.64 26.41
CA ALA A 27 4.59 39.46 27.05
C ALA A 27 3.32 38.98 26.32
N ARG A 28 2.45 39.90 25.89
CA ARG A 28 1.25 39.56 25.10
C ARG A 28 1.62 39.05 23.71
N PHE A 29 2.64 39.63 23.07
CA PHE A 29 3.15 39.16 21.79
C PHE A 29 3.76 37.76 21.90
N LEU A 30 4.55 37.49 22.93
CA LEU A 30 5.14 36.17 23.19
C LEU A 30 4.07 35.12 23.51
N HIS A 31 3.06 35.48 24.31
CA HIS A 31 1.96 34.58 24.64
C HIS A 31 1.08 34.27 23.41
N GLY A 32 0.82 35.28 22.58
CA GLY A 32 0.15 35.13 21.29
C GLY A 32 0.98 34.27 20.34
N ALA A 33 2.25 34.61 20.15
CA ALA A 33 3.20 33.87 19.31
C ALA A 33 3.31 32.41 19.73
N SER A 34 3.41 32.12 21.03
CA SER A 34 3.46 30.77 21.57
C SER A 34 2.23 29.94 21.16
N LYS A 35 1.02 30.49 21.33
CA LYS A 35 -0.23 29.81 20.94
C LYS A 35 -0.33 29.59 19.43
N THR A 36 0.17 30.52 18.62
CA THR A 36 0.15 30.41 17.16
C THR A 36 1.16 29.38 16.67
N THR A 37 2.38 29.37 17.23
CA THR A 37 3.45 28.42 16.86
C THR A 37 3.08 26.97 17.18
N SER A 38 2.40 26.70 18.32
CA SER A 38 1.96 25.33 18.62
C SER A 38 0.93 24.82 17.62
N ARG A 39 0.01 25.68 17.15
CA ARG A 39 -1.00 25.28 16.16
C ARG A 39 -0.40 25.09 14.78
N THR A 40 0.50 25.96 14.32
CA THR A 40 1.18 25.82 13.02
C THR A 40 2.19 24.68 13.01
N ALA A 41 2.90 24.43 14.10
CA ALA A 41 3.78 23.25 14.22
C ALA A 41 2.98 21.95 14.22
N ALA A 42 1.81 21.90 14.88
CA ALA A 42 0.95 20.73 14.87
C ALA A 42 0.30 20.48 13.50
N THR A 43 -0.15 21.51 12.78
CA THR A 43 -0.69 21.34 11.42
C THR A 43 0.40 20.99 10.41
N ALA A 44 1.57 21.63 10.47
CA ALA A 44 2.71 21.29 9.62
C ALA A 44 3.20 19.85 9.89
N GLY A 45 3.29 19.44 11.16
CA GLY A 45 3.65 18.06 11.52
C GLY A 45 2.70 17.03 10.90
N ARG A 46 1.39 17.31 10.85
CA ARG A 46 0.40 16.43 10.22
C ARG A 46 0.54 16.37 8.70
N THR A 47 0.84 17.48 8.02
CA THR A 47 1.03 17.48 6.56
C THR A 47 2.33 16.77 6.16
N PHE A 48 3.41 16.93 6.93
CA PHE A 48 4.65 16.19 6.73
C PHE A 48 4.49 14.70 7.03
N ALA A 49 3.75 14.32 8.07
CA ALA A 49 3.44 12.92 8.36
C ALA A 49 2.61 12.25 7.25
N ALA A 50 1.61 12.96 6.71
CA ALA A 50 0.78 12.45 5.60
C ALA A 50 1.57 12.32 4.29
N ALA A 51 2.43 13.29 3.96
CA ALA A 51 3.32 13.21 2.80
C ALA A 51 4.33 12.06 2.95
N HIS A 52 4.88 11.86 4.16
CA HIS A 52 5.79 10.76 4.45
C HIS A 52 5.07 9.40 4.47
N ALA A 53 3.82 9.32 4.91
CA ALA A 53 3.01 8.10 4.84
C ALA A 53 2.77 7.67 3.39
N ARG A 54 2.49 8.61 2.49
CA ARG A 54 2.39 8.36 1.04
C ARG A 54 3.72 8.04 0.36
N ALA A 55 4.86 8.38 0.99
CA ALA A 55 6.19 8.06 0.48
C ALA A 55 6.70 6.69 0.92
N ARG A 56 6.00 5.99 1.83
CA ARG A 56 6.41 4.65 2.26
C ARG A 56 5.93 3.60 1.25
N PRO A 57 6.78 2.61 0.89
CA PRO A 57 6.37 1.54 0.00
C PRO A 57 5.31 0.69 0.68
N ALA A 58 4.10 0.66 0.12
CA ALA A 58 3.06 -0.27 0.52
C ALA A 58 3.48 -1.69 0.09
N ARG A 59 3.46 -2.64 1.02
CA ARG A 59 3.75 -4.05 0.76
C ARG A 59 2.77 -4.88 1.57
N GLN A 60 2.26 -5.95 0.96
CA GLN A 60 1.50 -6.97 1.66
C GLN A 60 2.33 -7.55 2.82
N ARG A 61 1.63 -7.95 3.88
CA ARG A 61 2.27 -8.58 5.03
C ARG A 61 2.78 -9.97 4.63
N PRO A 62 3.97 -10.40 5.06
CA PRO A 62 4.39 -11.77 4.83
C PRO A 62 3.44 -12.73 5.56
N THR A 63 3.10 -13.85 4.92
CA THR A 63 2.42 -14.97 5.59
C THR A 63 3.25 -15.45 6.77
N ARG A 64 2.60 -15.67 7.92
CA ARG A 64 3.26 -16.30 9.07
C ARG A 64 3.34 -17.80 8.83
N HIS A 65 4.53 -18.37 9.00
CA HIS A 65 4.75 -19.81 9.01
C HIS A 65 4.80 -20.28 10.46
N ASP A 66 4.05 -21.31 10.82
CA ASP A 66 3.99 -21.88 12.18
C ASP A 66 5.23 -22.72 12.54
N GLY A 67 6.06 -23.02 11.54
CA GLY A 67 7.28 -23.83 11.67
C GLY A 67 7.04 -25.31 11.41
N LEU A 68 5.80 -25.71 11.12
CA LEU A 68 5.40 -27.07 10.83
C LEU A 68 5.22 -27.23 9.32
N PHE A 69 5.42 -28.45 8.83
CA PHE A 69 5.19 -28.77 7.43
C PHE A 69 3.73 -29.22 7.26
N ASP A 70 2.82 -28.26 7.07
CA ASP A 70 1.41 -28.51 6.76
C ASP A 70 1.16 -28.36 5.25
N LEU A 71 0.62 -29.42 4.64
CA LEU A 71 0.25 -29.46 3.22
C LEU A 71 -1.21 -29.09 2.97
N THR A 72 -1.98 -28.90 4.04
CA THR A 72 -3.40 -28.58 3.96
C THR A 72 -3.57 -27.13 3.56
N PRO A 73 -4.14 -26.81 2.39
CA PRO A 73 -4.36 -25.42 2.02
C PRO A 73 -5.39 -24.79 2.97
N THR A 74 -5.21 -23.52 3.30
CA THR A 74 -6.18 -22.79 4.13
C THR A 74 -7.54 -22.68 3.43
N ASP A 75 -8.60 -22.37 4.18
CA ASP A 75 -9.95 -22.23 3.62
C ASP A 75 -10.01 -21.19 2.50
N GLU A 76 -9.31 -20.06 2.68
CA GLU A 76 -9.16 -19.00 1.68
C GLU A 76 -8.41 -19.51 0.43
N GLN A 77 -7.30 -20.25 0.60
CA GLN A 77 -6.58 -20.85 -0.51
C GLN A 77 -7.43 -21.84 -1.30
N ARG A 78 -8.23 -22.68 -0.61
CA ARG A 78 -9.14 -23.62 -1.28
C ARG A 78 -10.21 -22.88 -2.04
N MET A 79 -10.84 -21.88 -1.43
CA MET A 79 -11.86 -21.04 -2.07
C MET A 79 -11.34 -20.35 -3.33
N LEU A 80 -10.16 -19.70 -3.25
CA LEU A 80 -9.52 -19.03 -4.40
C LEU A 80 -9.16 -20.03 -5.49
N ARG A 81 -8.53 -21.15 -5.14
CA ARG A 81 -8.17 -22.21 -6.09
C ARG A 81 -9.40 -22.72 -6.82
N ASP A 82 -10.48 -23.02 -6.11
CA ASP A 82 -11.69 -23.61 -6.69
C ASP A 82 -12.39 -22.61 -7.62
N ALA A 83 -12.49 -21.33 -7.23
CA ALA A 83 -13.04 -20.29 -8.09
C ALA A 83 -12.23 -20.11 -9.40
N VAL A 84 -10.90 -20.12 -9.32
CA VAL A 84 -10.03 -20.03 -10.50
C VAL A 84 -10.14 -21.30 -11.36
N ARG A 85 -10.27 -22.46 -10.73
CA ARG A 85 -10.42 -23.74 -11.44
C ARG A 85 -11.71 -23.80 -12.24
N ASP A 86 -12.82 -23.33 -11.67
CA ASP A 86 -14.11 -23.28 -12.36
C ASP A 86 -14.04 -22.34 -13.56
N PHE A 87 -13.45 -21.14 -13.40
CA PHE A 87 -13.18 -20.22 -14.50
C PHE A 87 -12.31 -20.86 -15.60
N ALA A 88 -11.28 -21.60 -15.22
CA ALA A 88 -10.39 -22.27 -16.16
C ALA A 88 -11.12 -23.37 -16.97
N ALA A 89 -12.00 -24.13 -16.32
CA ALA A 89 -12.81 -25.16 -16.97
C ALA A 89 -13.86 -24.56 -17.93
N ASP A 90 -14.51 -23.47 -17.53
CA ASP A 90 -15.61 -22.89 -18.29
C ASP A 90 -15.16 -21.95 -19.41
N ARG A 91 -14.03 -21.26 -19.24
CA ARG A 91 -13.54 -20.25 -20.19
C ARG A 91 -12.29 -20.68 -20.92
N LEU A 92 -11.21 -20.98 -20.19
CA LEU A 92 -9.92 -21.29 -20.81
C LEU A 92 -9.98 -22.58 -21.62
N ARG A 93 -10.53 -23.65 -21.04
CA ARG A 93 -10.62 -24.96 -21.70
C ARG A 93 -11.45 -24.90 -22.99
N GLN A 94 -12.55 -24.14 -22.99
CA GLN A 94 -13.40 -23.95 -24.17
C GLN A 94 -12.71 -23.13 -25.28
N ALA A 95 -11.77 -22.27 -24.90
CA ALA A 95 -11.01 -21.45 -25.83
C ALA A 95 -9.71 -22.12 -26.33
N ALA A 96 -9.22 -23.14 -25.61
CA ALA A 96 -7.89 -23.75 -25.83
C ALA A 96 -7.64 -24.18 -27.27
N GLN A 97 -8.54 -24.96 -27.87
CA GLN A 97 -8.35 -25.47 -29.24
C GLN A 97 -8.27 -24.34 -30.29
N ARG A 98 -9.08 -23.29 -30.11
CA ARG A 98 -9.04 -22.12 -30.99
C ARG A 98 -7.75 -21.33 -30.79
N ALA A 99 -7.35 -21.13 -29.54
CA ALA A 99 -6.14 -20.42 -29.19
C ALA A 99 -4.91 -21.10 -29.79
N ASP A 100 -4.82 -22.42 -29.66
CA ASP A 100 -3.76 -23.25 -30.26
C ASP A 100 -3.72 -23.12 -31.79
N GLY A 101 -4.86 -23.27 -32.46
CA GLY A 101 -4.95 -23.14 -33.92
C GLY A 101 -4.58 -21.75 -34.45
N THR A 102 -4.82 -20.69 -33.67
CA THR A 102 -4.47 -19.31 -34.03
C THR A 102 -3.13 -18.83 -33.47
N LEU A 103 -2.47 -19.64 -32.63
CA LEU A 103 -1.28 -19.28 -31.86
C LEU A 103 -1.43 -17.97 -31.07
N ALA A 104 -2.63 -17.71 -30.55
CA ALA A 104 -2.98 -16.46 -29.90
C ALA A 104 -4.01 -16.65 -28.80
N THR A 105 -3.81 -15.96 -27.67
CA THR A 105 -4.79 -15.91 -26.58
C THR A 105 -5.98 -15.02 -26.97
N PRO A 106 -7.22 -15.54 -26.91
CA PRO A 106 -8.41 -14.73 -27.18
C PRO A 106 -8.53 -13.56 -26.20
N ARG A 107 -8.76 -12.35 -26.75
CA ARG A 107 -8.79 -11.10 -25.96
C ARG A 107 -9.92 -11.06 -24.93
N ASP A 108 -11.05 -11.69 -25.24
CA ASP A 108 -12.21 -11.81 -24.37
C ASP A 108 -11.91 -12.65 -23.12
N VAL A 109 -11.20 -13.77 -23.29
CA VAL A 109 -10.75 -14.62 -22.17
C VAL A 109 -9.74 -13.87 -21.31
N HIS A 110 -8.78 -13.19 -21.95
CA HIS A 110 -7.80 -12.37 -21.25
C HIS A 110 -8.43 -11.21 -20.46
N ALA A 111 -9.45 -10.55 -21.02
CA ALA A 111 -10.20 -9.51 -20.31
C ALA A 111 -10.93 -10.07 -19.08
N GLN A 112 -11.63 -11.19 -19.23
CA GLN A 112 -12.32 -11.85 -18.11
C GLN A 112 -11.34 -12.31 -17.01
N ALA A 113 -10.15 -12.80 -17.39
CA ALA A 113 -9.12 -13.18 -16.43
C ALA A 113 -8.61 -11.98 -15.61
N ASN A 114 -8.56 -10.79 -16.21
CA ASN A 114 -8.22 -9.54 -15.51
C ASN A 114 -9.34 -9.09 -14.56
N GLU A 115 -10.60 -9.26 -14.95
CA GLU A 115 -11.75 -8.97 -14.07
C GLU A 115 -11.79 -9.88 -12.84
N LEU A 116 -11.32 -11.12 -12.96
CA LEU A 116 -11.19 -12.06 -11.84
C LEU A 116 -10.14 -11.62 -10.82
N GLY A 117 -9.26 -10.67 -11.17
CA GLY A 117 -8.27 -10.11 -10.25
C GLY A 117 -7.03 -10.97 -10.05
N LEU A 118 -6.73 -11.90 -10.97
CA LEU A 118 -5.53 -12.74 -10.91
C LEU A 118 -4.23 -11.92 -10.86
N THR A 119 -4.20 -10.78 -11.56
CA THR A 119 -3.04 -9.88 -11.66
C THR A 119 -2.87 -8.98 -10.43
N ILE A 120 -3.90 -8.84 -9.58
CA ILE A 120 -3.87 -7.99 -8.39
C ILE A 120 -3.61 -8.76 -7.09
N VAL A 121 -3.34 -10.07 -7.15
CA VAL A 121 -3.04 -10.92 -5.99
C VAL A 121 -1.79 -10.46 -5.23
N GLY A 122 -0.82 -9.84 -5.91
CA GLY A 122 0.40 -9.28 -5.28
C GLY A 122 0.29 -7.82 -4.87
N VAL A 123 -0.87 -7.19 -5.07
CA VAL A 123 -1.08 -5.77 -4.80
C VAL A 123 -1.56 -5.60 -3.35
N PRO A 124 -1.02 -4.63 -2.58
CA PRO A 124 -1.55 -4.30 -1.26
C PRO A 124 -3.02 -3.86 -1.31
N GLU A 125 -3.81 -4.21 -0.30
CA GLU A 125 -5.23 -3.80 -0.19
C GLU A 125 -5.42 -2.27 -0.21
N GLU A 126 -4.49 -1.52 0.39
CA GLU A 126 -4.49 -0.05 0.36
C GLU A 126 -4.43 0.53 -1.07
N LEU A 127 -4.03 -0.28 -2.04
CA LEU A 127 -3.94 0.03 -3.47
C LEU A 127 -4.99 -0.71 -4.30
N GLY A 128 -6.00 -1.32 -3.67
CA GLY A 128 -7.08 -2.06 -4.34
C GLY A 128 -6.74 -3.51 -4.67
N GLY A 129 -5.73 -4.09 -4.01
CA GLY A 129 -5.41 -5.51 -4.16
C GLY A 129 -6.41 -6.45 -3.49
N ALA A 130 -6.41 -7.71 -3.93
CA ALA A 130 -7.41 -8.71 -3.52
C ALA A 130 -7.02 -9.54 -2.28
N VAL A 131 -5.75 -9.49 -1.85
CA VAL A 131 -5.22 -10.38 -0.80
C VAL A 131 -4.39 -9.57 0.20
N GLU A 132 -4.63 -9.77 1.50
CA GLU A 132 -3.90 -9.08 2.58
C GLU A 132 -2.44 -9.56 2.69
N GLN A 133 -2.24 -10.87 2.51
CA GLN A 133 -0.98 -11.56 2.78
C GLN A 133 -0.25 -11.96 1.51
N ARG A 134 1.06 -11.72 1.51
CA ARG A 134 1.97 -12.17 0.46
C ARG A 134 2.27 -13.65 0.65
N SER A 135 1.57 -14.50 -0.10
CA SER A 135 1.70 -15.96 -0.05
C SER A 135 2.11 -16.53 -1.40
N ALA A 136 3.33 -17.08 -1.49
CA ALA A 136 3.77 -17.79 -2.69
C ALA A 136 2.91 -19.03 -2.97
N VAL A 137 2.47 -19.74 -1.92
CA VAL A 137 1.61 -20.93 -2.04
C VAL A 137 0.27 -20.57 -2.66
N THR A 138 -0.35 -19.47 -2.21
CA THR A 138 -1.63 -19.01 -2.79
C THR A 138 -1.47 -18.69 -4.27
N SER A 139 -0.42 -17.97 -4.67
CA SER A 139 -0.16 -17.64 -6.08
C SER A 139 0.09 -18.88 -6.94
N VAL A 140 0.79 -19.89 -6.42
CA VAL A 140 1.04 -21.15 -7.14
C VAL A 140 -0.24 -21.96 -7.30
N LEU A 141 -1.05 -22.10 -6.24
CA LEU A 141 -2.33 -22.81 -6.31
C LEU A 141 -3.29 -22.18 -7.33
N MET A 142 -3.36 -20.85 -7.37
CA MET A 142 -4.17 -20.13 -8.36
C MET A 142 -3.62 -20.31 -9.78
N SER A 143 -2.30 -20.21 -9.96
CA SER A 143 -1.65 -20.40 -11.27
C SER A 143 -1.86 -21.83 -11.80
N GLU A 144 -1.73 -22.84 -10.94
CA GLU A 144 -1.97 -24.25 -11.28
C GLU A 144 -3.43 -24.48 -11.66
N ALA A 145 -4.37 -23.96 -10.86
CA ALA A 145 -5.80 -24.04 -11.14
C ALA A 145 -6.15 -23.40 -12.50
N LEU A 146 -5.52 -22.27 -12.84
CA LEU A 146 -5.70 -21.61 -14.13
C LEU A 146 -5.13 -22.45 -15.29
N ALA A 147 -3.93 -22.99 -15.11
CA ALA A 147 -3.25 -23.84 -16.09
C ALA A 147 -4.01 -25.16 -16.35
N HIS A 148 -4.89 -25.59 -15.43
CA HIS A 148 -5.80 -26.70 -15.66
C HIS A 148 -6.72 -26.50 -16.88
N GLY A 149 -7.01 -25.24 -17.25
CA GLY A 149 -7.76 -24.92 -18.47
C GLY A 149 -6.90 -25.08 -19.73
N ASP A 150 -5.84 -24.26 -19.82
CA ASP A 150 -4.82 -24.31 -20.86
C ASP A 150 -3.56 -23.57 -20.37
N MET A 151 -2.38 -24.16 -20.57
CA MET A 151 -1.13 -23.59 -20.06
C MET A 151 -0.71 -22.32 -20.81
N GLY A 152 -0.89 -22.27 -22.13
CA GLY A 152 -0.49 -21.11 -22.94
C GLY A 152 -1.32 -19.87 -22.62
N ILE A 153 -2.64 -20.05 -22.52
CA ILE A 153 -3.57 -18.99 -22.11
C ILE A 153 -3.30 -18.57 -20.66
N ALA A 154 -3.06 -19.52 -19.74
CA ALA A 154 -2.77 -19.21 -18.35
C ALA A 154 -1.53 -18.31 -18.20
N VAL A 155 -0.44 -18.62 -18.91
CA VAL A 155 0.76 -17.78 -18.93
C VAL A 155 0.44 -16.38 -19.46
N ALA A 156 -0.33 -16.29 -20.55
CA ALA A 156 -0.72 -15.00 -21.10
C ALA A 156 -1.56 -14.16 -20.13
N CYS A 157 -2.39 -14.78 -19.29
CA CYS A 157 -3.21 -14.08 -18.30
C CYS A 157 -2.41 -13.64 -17.05
N LEU A 158 -1.25 -14.25 -16.79
CA LEU A 158 -0.39 -13.97 -15.64
C LEU A 158 0.78 -13.03 -15.97
N ALA A 159 1.02 -12.75 -17.26
CA ALA A 159 2.09 -11.89 -17.77
C ALA A 159 1.70 -10.41 -17.77
#